data_AF-H2C4G1-F1
#
_entry.id   AF-H2C4G1-F1
#
_cell.length_a   1.000
_cell.length_b   1.000
_cell.length_c   1.000
_cell.angle_alpha   90.00
_cell.angle_beta   90.00
_cell.angle_gamma   90.00
#
_symmetry.space_group_name_H-M   'P 1'
#
loop_
_entity.id
_entity.type
_entity.pdbx_description
1 polymer ?
#
loop_
_entity_poly.entity_id
_entity_poly.type
_entity_poly.pdbx_seq_one_letter_code
_entity_poly.pdbx_strand_id
1 'polypeptide(L)'
;MRNEGERRAPLVVGTHPYFLVRGNWSLSPNVGKRCITREKIPTGETEDFVILNGEYDDCFFLPGELTLSSSYSTLRIERENMDFLQLFTGVPGALAIEPMSGAPDAYHNGLGLKVLNPGEEVRFWFKVTVLRLTD
;
A
#
# COMPACT_ATOMS: atom_id res chain seq x y z
N MET A 1 -11.83 -5.49 -12.15
CA MET A 1 -12.47 -4.21 -12.51
C MET A 1 -12.55 -4.14 -14.02
N ARG A 2 -13.73 -3.83 -14.58
CA ARG A 2 -13.94 -3.69 -16.03
C ARG A 2 -14.57 -2.33 -16.30
N ASN A 3 -14.11 -1.64 -17.34
CA ASN A 3 -14.75 -0.41 -17.80
C ASN A 3 -15.91 -0.75 -18.75
N GLU A 4 -17.15 -0.62 -18.27
CA GLU A 4 -18.35 -0.85 -19.07
C GLU A 4 -18.87 0.41 -19.77
N GLY A 5 -18.20 1.55 -19.57
CA GLY A 5 -18.54 2.80 -20.22
C GLY A 5 -17.94 2.92 -21.62
N GLU A 6 -18.45 3.90 -22.37
CA GLU A 6 -18.01 4.19 -23.74
C GLU A 6 -16.80 5.14 -23.82
N ARG A 7 -16.31 5.62 -22.66
CA ARG A 7 -15.15 6.53 -22.57
C ARG A 7 -14.06 5.94 -21.69
N ARG A 8 -12.83 6.42 -21.90
CA ARG A 8 -11.69 6.09 -21.05
C ARG A 8 -11.96 6.55 -19.61
N ALA A 9 -11.64 5.72 -18.63
CA ALA A 9 -11.85 5.99 -17.23
C ALA A 9 -10.53 5.87 -16.44
N PRO A 10 -10.07 6.93 -15.76
CA PRO A 10 -8.99 6.81 -14.78
C PRO A 10 -9.45 5.95 -13.60
N LEU A 11 -8.52 5.21 -12.99
CA LEU A 11 -8.80 4.27 -11.91
C LEU A 11 -7.62 4.18 -10.95
N VAL A 12 -7.95 4.26 -9.66
CA VAL A 12 -7.11 3.83 -8.54
C VAL A 12 -7.98 2.95 -7.65
N VAL A 13 -7.42 1.86 -7.13
CA VAL A 13 -8.07 0.92 -6.21
C VAL A 13 -7.21 0.79 -4.96
N GLY A 14 -7.85 0.72 -3.80
CA GLY A 14 -7.17 0.67 -2.52
C GLY A 14 -7.97 -0.07 -1.45
N THR A 15 -7.30 -0.52 -0.40
CA THR A 15 -7.90 -1.13 0.80
C THR A 15 -7.29 -0.52 2.05
N HIS A 16 -8.00 -0.55 3.18
CA HIS A 16 -7.56 0.07 4.43
C HIS A 16 -7.46 -0.92 5.61
N PRO A 17 -6.77 -2.08 5.49
CA PRO A 17 -6.73 -3.07 6.55
C PRO A 17 -5.75 -2.67 7.66
N TYR A 18 -6.18 -2.93 8.90
CA TYR A 18 -5.35 -2.79 10.10
C TYR A 18 -4.91 -4.16 10.60
N PHE A 19 -3.63 -4.28 10.95
CA PHE A 19 -3.05 -5.48 11.52
C PHE A 19 -2.61 -5.24 12.95
N LEU A 20 -2.98 -6.14 13.85
CA LEU A 20 -2.53 -6.10 15.24
C LEU A 20 -1.02 -6.28 15.31
N VAL A 21 -0.36 -5.40 16.06
CA VAL A 21 1.08 -5.46 16.33
C VAL A 21 1.31 -5.29 17.82
N ARG A 22 2.24 -6.08 18.37
CA ARG A 22 2.67 -5.98 19.77
C ARG A 22 4.17 -5.69 19.80
N GLY A 23 4.55 -4.64 20.53
CA GLY A 23 5.93 -4.15 20.58
C GLY A 23 6.41 -3.66 19.20
N ASN A 24 7.71 -3.78 18.96
CA ASN A 24 8.29 -3.39 17.68
C ASN A 24 7.80 -4.32 16.56
N TRP A 25 7.55 -3.71 15.41
CA TRP A 25 7.24 -4.41 14.17
C TRP A 25 8.32 -4.17 13.11
N SER A 26 8.41 -5.07 12.14
CA SER A 26 9.29 -4.93 10.97
C SER A 26 8.57 -5.40 9.71
N LEU A 27 8.99 -4.82 8.57
CA LEU A 27 8.60 -5.29 7.24
C LEU A 27 9.78 -6.00 6.58
N SER A 28 9.50 -6.89 5.63
CA SER A 28 10.50 -7.46 4.73
C SER A 28 9.87 -7.74 3.37
N PRO A 29 10.33 -7.13 2.26
CA PRO A 29 11.37 -6.09 2.23
C PRO A 29 10.95 -4.83 3.00
N ASN A 30 11.94 -4.08 3.49
CA ASN A 30 11.72 -2.81 4.19
C ASN A 30 12.35 -1.61 3.48
N VAL A 31 12.90 -1.79 2.28
CA VAL A 31 13.45 -0.71 1.48
C VAL A 31 12.51 -0.46 0.33
N GLY A 32 11.95 0.74 0.26
CA GLY A 32 11.05 1.18 -0.80
C GLY A 32 11.33 2.63 -1.16
N LYS A 33 10.45 3.22 -1.97
CA LYS A 33 10.51 4.64 -2.29
C LYS A 33 9.38 5.38 -1.60
N ARG A 34 9.68 6.29 -0.68
CA ARG A 34 8.66 7.13 -0.03
C ARG A 34 8.23 8.23 -0.99
N CYS A 35 6.93 8.48 -1.09
CA CYS A 35 6.39 9.61 -1.83
C CYS A 35 6.68 10.92 -1.07
N ILE A 36 7.29 11.90 -1.74
CA ILE A 36 7.50 13.22 -1.18
C ILE A 36 6.18 13.97 -1.19
N THR A 37 5.72 14.44 -0.03
CA THR A 37 4.42 15.08 0.13
C THR A 37 4.54 16.57 0.44
N ARG A 38 3.53 17.32 0.01
CA ARG A 38 3.25 18.68 0.47
C ARG A 38 1.83 18.68 1.02
N GLU A 39 1.64 19.06 2.28
CA GLU A 39 0.32 19.05 2.94
C GLU A 39 -0.37 17.67 2.84
N LYS A 40 0.42 16.59 3.01
CA LYS A 40 -0.01 15.17 2.90
C LYS A 40 -0.41 14.71 1.48
N ILE A 41 -0.26 15.54 0.47
CA ILE A 41 -0.50 15.17 -0.93
C ILE A 41 0.83 14.84 -1.61
N PRO A 42 1.00 13.65 -2.21
CA PRO A 42 2.20 13.32 -2.99
C PRO A 42 2.40 14.29 -4.15
N THR A 43 3.65 14.75 -4.29
CA THR A 43 4.07 15.71 -5.33
C THR A 43 4.31 15.07 -6.70
N GLY A 44 4.39 13.74 -6.77
CA GLY A 44 4.87 12.99 -7.93
C GLY A 44 6.33 12.54 -7.80
N GLU A 45 7.07 13.08 -6.84
CA GLU A 45 8.45 12.70 -6.56
C GLU A 45 8.53 11.62 -5.47
N THR A 46 9.64 10.87 -5.49
CA THR A 46 9.91 9.82 -4.52
C THR A 46 11.38 9.79 -4.10
N GLU A 47 11.65 9.35 -2.88
CA GLU A 47 13.01 9.17 -2.34
C GLU A 47 13.22 7.75 -1.81
N ASP A 48 14.45 7.24 -1.83
CA ASP A 48 14.77 5.94 -1.23
C ASP A 48 14.61 6.03 0.30
N PHE A 49 13.93 5.04 0.88
CA PHE A 49 13.60 5.05 2.29
C PHE A 49 13.67 3.64 2.91
N VAL A 50 14.20 3.56 4.13
CA VAL A 50 14.22 2.33 4.93
C VAL A 50 13.10 2.40 5.96
N ILE A 51 12.08 1.57 5.80
CA ILE A 51 10.91 1.48 6.67
C ILE A 51 11.32 0.71 7.93
N LEU A 52 11.39 1.41 9.05
CA LEU A 52 11.65 0.85 10.38
C LEU A 52 10.44 1.03 11.28
N ASN A 53 10.43 0.39 12.45
CA ASN A 53 9.40 0.68 13.45
C ASN A 53 9.40 2.18 13.80
N GLY A 54 8.24 2.83 13.77
CA GLY A 54 8.12 4.28 13.96
C GLY A 54 6.70 4.78 13.69
N GLU A 55 6.56 6.10 13.56
CA GLU A 55 5.30 6.75 13.20
C GLU A 55 5.20 6.93 11.69
N TYR A 56 4.03 6.62 11.13
CA TYR A 56 3.77 6.75 9.70
C TYR A 56 2.38 7.32 9.44
N ASP A 57 2.33 8.18 8.42
CA ASP A 57 1.16 8.60 7.65
C ASP A 57 1.67 8.86 6.23
N ASP A 58 2.31 7.84 5.65
CA ASP A 58 3.19 7.98 4.49
C ASP A 58 2.82 6.98 3.38
N CYS A 59 2.93 7.45 2.14
CA CYS A 59 2.79 6.62 0.95
C CYS A 59 4.16 6.16 0.45
N PHE A 60 4.26 4.89 0.07
CA PHE A 60 5.45 4.27 -0.49
C PHE A 60 5.13 3.56 -1.81
N PHE A 61 6.06 3.60 -2.75
CA PHE A 61 6.16 2.61 -3.82
C PHE A 61 7.04 1.46 -3.32
N LEU A 62 6.42 0.29 -3.14
CA LEU A 62 7.06 -0.95 -2.69
C LEU A 62 6.32 -2.12 -3.35
N PRO A 63 6.71 -2.55 -4.57
CA PRO A 63 6.04 -3.62 -5.29
C PRO A 63 6.33 -5.00 -4.70
N GLY A 64 5.52 -5.99 -5.08
CA GLY A 64 5.73 -7.40 -4.72
C GLY A 64 5.16 -7.81 -3.36
N GLU A 65 5.56 -8.99 -2.88
CA GLU A 65 5.14 -9.48 -1.57
C GLU A 65 5.88 -8.80 -0.43
N LEU A 66 5.26 -8.74 0.75
CA LEU A 66 5.93 -8.31 1.97
C LEU A 66 5.50 -9.14 3.18
N THR A 67 6.38 -9.21 4.17
CA THR A 67 6.13 -9.87 5.46
C THR A 67 6.09 -8.84 6.58
N LEU A 68 4.99 -8.76 7.31
CA LEU A 68 4.88 -8.01 8.57
C LEU A 68 5.22 -8.95 9.73
N SER A 69 6.17 -8.57 10.58
CA SER A 69 6.49 -9.30 11.81
C SER A 69 6.38 -8.40 13.02
N SER A 70 5.77 -8.91 14.09
CA SER A 70 5.81 -8.34 15.44
C SER A 70 5.86 -9.48 16.47
N SER A 71 5.92 -9.16 17.76
CA SER A 71 5.84 -10.19 18.81
C SER A 71 4.49 -10.93 18.84
N TYR A 72 3.44 -10.35 18.23
CA TYR A 72 2.11 -10.96 18.13
C TYR A 72 1.97 -11.94 16.95
N SER A 73 2.50 -11.57 15.78
CA SER A 73 2.28 -12.36 14.57
C SER A 73 3.36 -12.16 13.53
N THR A 74 3.43 -13.10 12.58
CA THR A 74 4.11 -12.92 11.29
C THR A 74 3.08 -13.15 10.19
N LEU A 75 2.88 -12.15 9.34
CA LEU A 75 1.92 -12.17 8.24
C LEU A 75 2.65 -12.02 6.91
N ARG A 76 2.31 -12.84 5.92
CA ARG A 76 2.69 -12.61 4.53
C ARG A 76 1.56 -11.91 3.80
N ILE A 77 1.89 -10.84 3.09
CA ILE A 77 0.96 -10.03 2.31
C ILE A 77 1.40 -10.10 0.85
N GLU A 78 0.60 -10.78 0.05
CA GLU A 78 0.78 -10.90 -1.40
C GLU A 78 -0.18 -9.94 -2.10
N ARG A 79 0.25 -9.33 -3.22
CA ARG A 79 -0.49 -8.28 -3.94
C ARG A 79 -0.29 -8.40 -5.44
N GLU A 80 -1.31 -8.07 -6.23
CA GLU A 80 -1.22 -7.91 -7.68
C GLU A 80 -1.82 -6.57 -8.10
N ASN A 81 -1.07 -5.80 -8.91
CA ASN A 81 -1.42 -4.45 -9.37
C ASN A 81 -1.69 -3.45 -8.22
N MET A 82 -1.08 -3.68 -7.05
CA MET A 82 -1.21 -2.84 -5.85
C MET A 82 0.18 -2.49 -5.27
N ASP A 83 1.03 -1.90 -6.11
CA ASP A 83 2.45 -1.65 -5.81
C ASP A 83 2.72 -0.49 -4.85
N PHE A 84 1.71 0.34 -4.60
CA PHE A 84 1.79 1.39 -3.59
C PHE A 84 1.29 0.87 -2.24
N LEU A 85 1.84 1.42 -1.17
CA LEU A 85 1.43 1.17 0.20
C LEU A 85 1.21 2.51 0.90
N GLN A 86 0.04 2.70 1.52
CA GLN A 86 -0.08 3.69 2.60
C GLN A 86 0.21 2.95 3.92
N LEU A 87 1.13 3.50 4.71
CA LEU A 87 1.38 3.02 6.07
C LEU A 87 0.83 4.04 7.06
N PHE A 88 0.05 3.56 8.03
CA PHE A 88 -0.52 4.42 9.07
C PHE A 88 -0.44 3.79 10.45
N THR A 89 0.11 4.51 11.42
CA THR A 89 0.32 4.05 12.81
C THR A 89 -0.53 4.80 13.83
N GLY A 90 -1.54 5.57 13.41
CA GLY A 90 -2.36 6.37 14.33
C GLY A 90 -3.37 5.58 15.19
N VAL A 91 -3.37 4.24 15.10
CA VAL A 91 -4.21 3.37 15.95
C VAL A 91 -3.31 2.57 16.89
N PRO A 92 -3.37 2.79 18.22
CA PRO A 92 -2.53 2.07 19.18
C PRO A 92 -2.67 0.55 19.06
N GLY A 93 -1.53 -0.15 18.99
CA GLY A 93 -1.50 -1.61 18.85
C GLY A 93 -1.85 -2.13 17.45
N ALA A 94 -1.96 -1.25 16.46
CA ALA A 94 -2.19 -1.63 15.07
C ALA A 94 -1.30 -0.86 14.10
N LEU A 95 -1.01 -1.50 12.96
CA LEU A 95 -0.40 -0.89 11.79
C LEU A 95 -1.36 -1.08 10.62
N ALA A 96 -1.79 0.02 10.00
CA ALA A 96 -2.41 -0.07 8.68
C ALA A 96 -1.31 -0.31 7.65
N ILE A 97 -1.47 -1.38 6.87
CA ILE A 97 -0.69 -1.60 5.65
C ILE A 97 -1.71 -1.64 4.53
N GLU A 98 -1.77 -0.60 3.74
CA GLU A 98 -2.84 -0.37 2.77
C GLU A 98 -2.32 -0.61 1.36
N PRO A 99 -2.56 -1.79 0.76
CA PRO A 99 -2.34 -1.99 -0.66
C PRO A 99 -3.12 -0.98 -1.50
N MET A 100 -2.41 -0.27 -2.37
CA MET A 100 -2.96 0.72 -3.28
C MET A 100 -2.42 0.50 -4.70
N SER A 101 -3.25 0.66 -5.72
CA SER A 101 -2.80 0.59 -7.12
C SER A 101 -2.06 1.86 -7.59
N GLY A 102 -2.23 2.96 -6.87
CA GLY A 102 -1.60 4.25 -7.15
C GLY A 102 -1.50 5.09 -5.87
N ALA A 103 -0.68 6.14 -5.92
CA ALA A 103 -0.50 7.04 -4.77
C ALA A 103 -1.78 7.86 -4.49
N PRO A 104 -1.94 8.41 -3.27
CA PRO A 104 -2.94 9.44 -3.03
C PRO A 104 -2.85 10.55 -4.08
N ASP A 105 -4.02 11.00 -4.55
CA ASP A 105 -4.14 12.03 -5.59
C ASP A 105 -3.47 11.70 -6.94
N ALA A 106 -3.37 10.42 -7.32
CA ALA A 106 -2.78 9.99 -8.59
C ALA A 106 -3.41 10.61 -9.84
N TYR A 107 -4.60 11.19 -9.74
CA TYR A 107 -5.26 11.90 -10.84
C TYR A 107 -4.53 13.21 -11.21
N HIS A 108 -3.79 13.78 -10.26
CA HIS A 108 -2.99 14.98 -10.47
C HIS A 108 -1.48 14.69 -10.53
N ASN A 109 -0.97 13.75 -9.73
CA ASN A 109 0.47 13.43 -9.72
C ASN A 109 0.87 12.26 -10.65
N GLY A 110 -0.10 11.49 -11.17
CA GLY A 110 0.12 10.41 -12.14
C GLY A 110 0.70 9.11 -11.58
N LEU A 111 1.10 9.05 -10.30
CA LEU A 111 1.77 7.89 -9.71
C LEU A 111 0.82 6.68 -9.60
N GLY A 112 1.05 5.67 -10.43
CA GLY A 112 0.23 4.45 -10.49
C GLY A 112 -1.17 4.67 -11.04
N LEU A 113 -1.44 5.80 -11.69
CA LEU A 113 -2.73 6.05 -12.33
C LEU A 113 -2.93 5.08 -13.50
N LYS A 114 -3.96 4.23 -13.43
CA LYS A 114 -4.37 3.41 -14.57
C LYS A 114 -5.51 4.10 -15.30
N VAL A 115 -5.49 4.06 -16.64
CA VAL A 115 -6.60 4.53 -17.48
C VAL A 115 -7.14 3.34 -18.25
N LEU A 116 -8.39 2.97 -18.00
CA LEU A 116 -9.04 1.85 -18.67
C LEU A 116 -9.80 2.34 -19.91
N ASN A 117 -9.50 1.75 -21.06
CA ASN A 117 -10.28 1.97 -22.28
C ASN A 117 -11.67 1.29 -22.20
N PRO A 118 -12.65 1.67 -23.02
CA PRO A 118 -13.93 0.97 -23.10
C PRO A 118 -13.75 -0.54 -23.28
N GLY A 119 -14.36 -1.33 -22.40
CA GLY A 119 -14.27 -2.78 -22.39
C GLY A 119 -13.00 -3.38 -21.76
N GLU A 120 -12.01 -2.55 -21.40
CA GLU A 120 -10.76 -3.02 -20.77
C GLU A 120 -11.03 -3.55 -19.36
N GLU A 121 -10.35 -4.66 -19.03
CA GLU A 121 -10.39 -5.29 -17.71
C GLU A 121 -9.00 -5.31 -17.07
N VAL A 122 -8.97 -5.10 -15.77
CA VAL A 122 -7.77 -5.26 -14.93
C VAL A 122 -8.17 -5.91 -13.60
N ARG A 123 -7.29 -6.78 -13.10
CA ARG A 123 -7.45 -7.45 -11.81
C ARG A 123 -6.59 -6.76 -10.76
N PHE A 124 -7.17 -6.56 -9.58
CA PHE A 124 -6.45 -6.14 -8.38
C PHE A 124 -6.79 -7.13 -7.28
N TRP A 125 -5.79 -7.59 -6.54
CA TRP A 125 -6.04 -8.38 -5.34
C TRP A 125 -4.90 -8.23 -4.35
N PHE A 126 -5.23 -8.52 -3.10
CA PHE A 126 -4.25 -8.79 -2.07
C PHE A 126 -4.72 -10.00 -1.26
N LYS A 127 -3.77 -10.70 -0.65
CA LYS A 127 -4.02 -11.87 0.19
C LYS A 127 -3.12 -11.78 1.41
N VAL A 128 -3.72 -11.96 2.58
CA VAL A 128 -3.00 -12.03 3.85
C VAL A 128 -2.96 -13.49 4.31
N THR A 129 -1.76 -13.98 4.60
CA THR A 129 -1.55 -15.32 5.15
C THR A 129 -0.90 -15.18 6.52
N VAL A 130 -1.53 -15.75 7.55
CA VAL A 130 -0.92 -15.84 8.88
C VAL A 130 0.13 -16.95 8.85
N LEU A 131 1.40 -16.59 9.00
CA LEU A 131 2.51 -17.55 9.07
C LEU A 131 2.80 -17.97 10.51
N ARG A 132 2.60 -17.06 11.47
CA ARG A 132 2.74 -17.29 12.90
C ARG A 132 1.75 -16.41 13.65
N LEU A 133 1.16 -16.96 14.71
CA LEU A 133 0.38 -16.23 15.71
C LEU A 133 0.89 -16.64 17.10
N THR A 134 0.98 -15.69 18.02
CA THR A 134 1.24 -15.94 19.44
C THR A 134 0.01 -15.61 20.27
N ASP A 135 -0.16 -16.34 21.38
CA ASP A 135 -1.26 -16.15 22.32
C ASP A 135 -1.10 -14.88 23.18
#